data_AF-A0A6T8FEN2-F1
#
_entry.id   AF-A0A6T8FEN2-F1
#
_cell.length_a   1.000
_cell.length_b   1.000
_cell.length_c   1.000
_cell.angle_alpha   90.00
_cell.angle_beta   90.00
_cell.angle_gamma   90.00
#
_symmetry.space_group_name_H-M   'P 1'
#
loop_
_entity.id
_entity.type
_entity.pdbx_description
1 polymer ?
#
loop_
_entity_poly.entity_id
_entity_poly.type
_entity_poly.pdbx_seq_one_letter_code
_entity_poly.pdbx_strand_id
1 'polypeptide(L)'
;ISKATQFLGGGSGLSKIRPIYETAISSLDDLDAAKICLSYAALETKLGELDRARTVYTYGAQMADPRRFDGYWKEWHSFEVKRGSEDTFRDMLRIKRAVSAAFSTVNYNAAEMTADDADTTSNQAKSLTDAEAIAMITKQEGIQPKRPTIGGFVTGKR
;
A
#
# COMPACT_ATOMS: atom_id res chain seq x y z
N ILE A 1 -4.29 -26.90 -37.71
CA ILE A 1 -4.26 -25.95 -36.56
C ILE A 1 -3.56 -26.53 -35.31
N SER A 2 -3.25 -27.84 -35.21
CA SER A 2 -2.58 -28.43 -34.02
C SER A 2 -1.09 -28.80 -34.15
N LYS A 3 -0.29 -28.15 -35.01
CA LYS A 3 1.14 -28.52 -35.18
C LYS A 3 2.16 -27.37 -35.20
N ALA A 4 1.76 -26.13 -34.88
CA ALA A 4 2.69 -24.99 -34.88
C ALA A 4 3.31 -24.67 -33.51
N THR A 5 2.88 -25.33 -32.43
CA THR A 5 3.35 -25.07 -31.06
C THR A 5 4.47 -26.00 -30.59
N GLN A 6 4.88 -26.98 -31.41
CA GLN A 6 5.83 -28.03 -30.98
C GLN A 6 7.24 -27.88 -31.56
N PHE A 7 7.50 -26.87 -32.41
CA PHE A 7 8.78 -26.68 -33.09
C PHE A 7 9.57 -25.42 -32.64
N LEU A 8 9.23 -24.85 -31.49
CA LEU A 8 10.10 -23.92 -30.75
C LEU A 8 10.33 -24.54 -29.36
N GLY A 9 11.45 -25.24 -29.22
CA GLY A 9 11.88 -25.83 -27.96
C GLY A 9 11.92 -24.80 -26.82
N GLY A 10 11.08 -25.03 -25.82
CA GLY A 10 11.31 -24.78 -24.39
C GLY A 10 11.88 -23.42 -23.96
N GLY A 11 11.03 -22.52 -23.47
CA GLY A 11 11.36 -21.54 -22.41
C GLY A 11 12.37 -20.41 -22.69
N SER A 12 13.17 -20.48 -23.76
CA SER A 12 14.34 -19.58 -23.92
C SER A 12 14.02 -18.23 -24.58
N GLY A 13 12.99 -18.16 -25.44
CA GLY A 13 12.64 -16.91 -26.13
C GLY A 13 11.99 -15.87 -25.20
N LEU A 14 11.08 -16.29 -24.33
CA LEU A 14 10.34 -15.42 -23.42
C LEU A 14 11.19 -14.98 -22.22
N SER A 15 12.13 -15.82 -21.78
CA SER A 15 13.12 -15.46 -20.74
C SER A 15 14.03 -14.30 -21.19
N LYS A 16 14.29 -14.16 -22.50
CA LYS A 16 15.04 -13.02 -23.06
C LYS A 16 14.26 -11.70 -23.03
N ILE A 17 12.94 -11.74 -22.84
CA ILE A 17 12.10 -10.53 -22.78
C ILE A 17 12.13 -9.92 -21.37
N ARG A 18 12.45 -10.70 -20.35
CA ARG A 18 12.60 -10.24 -18.95
C ARG A 18 13.55 -9.03 -18.80
N PRO A 19 14.80 -9.06 -19.30
CA PRO A 19 15.71 -7.91 -19.17
C PRO A 19 15.18 -6.66 -19.88
N ILE A 20 14.36 -6.81 -20.93
CA ILE A 20 13.72 -5.67 -21.61
C ILE A 20 12.71 -5.01 -20.68
N TYR A 21 11.88 -5.80 -19.99
CA TYR A 21 10.94 -5.28 -18.99
C TYR A 21 11.67 -4.62 -17.81
N GLU A 22 12.72 -5.25 -17.29
CA GLU A 22 13.49 -4.73 -16.17
C GLU A 22 14.16 -3.39 -16.53
N THR A 23 14.76 -3.28 -17.72
CA THR A 23 15.35 -2.04 -18.23
C THR A 23 14.30 -0.95 -18.47
N ALA A 24 13.11 -1.33 -18.96
CA ALA A 24 12.01 -0.39 -19.16
C ALA A 24 11.51 0.16 -17.82
N ILE A 25 11.33 -0.71 -16.82
CA ILE A 25 10.90 -0.32 -15.47
C ILE A 25 11.89 0.64 -14.82
N SER A 26 13.21 0.45 -15.01
CA SER A 26 14.22 1.36 -14.46
C SER A 26 14.35 2.70 -15.18
N SER A 27 13.79 2.83 -16.40
CA SER A 27 13.98 4.00 -17.25
C SER A 27 12.73 4.90 -17.33
N LEU A 28 11.59 4.42 -16.84
CA LEU A 28 10.29 5.11 -16.91
C LEU A 28 9.94 5.75 -15.58
N ASP A 29 9.04 6.75 -15.62
CA ASP A 29 8.44 7.34 -14.43
C ASP A 29 7.56 6.32 -13.68
N ASP A 30 7.40 6.50 -12.37
CA ASP A 30 6.70 5.59 -11.46
C ASP A 30 5.34 5.09 -11.99
N LEU A 31 4.53 5.98 -12.57
CA LEU A 31 3.21 5.64 -13.09
C LEU A 31 3.27 4.71 -14.30
N ASP A 32 4.21 4.96 -15.22
CA ASP A 32 4.37 4.14 -16.41
C ASP A 32 5.12 2.85 -16.09
N ALA A 33 6.10 2.89 -15.19
CA ALA A 33 6.73 1.72 -14.61
C ALA A 33 5.69 0.77 -13.99
N ALA A 34 4.71 1.28 -13.23
CA ALA A 34 3.63 0.47 -12.68
C ALA A 34 2.76 -0.20 -13.75
N LYS A 35 2.46 0.48 -14.86
CA LYS A 35 1.74 -0.12 -16.01
C LYS A 35 2.56 -1.23 -16.67
N ILE A 36 3.86 -1.01 -16.84
CA ILE A 36 4.77 -2.03 -17.38
C ILE A 36 4.82 -3.25 -16.47
N CYS A 37 4.85 -3.07 -15.13
CA CYS A 37 4.76 -4.16 -14.17
C CYS A 37 3.50 -5.02 -14.36
N LEU A 38 2.34 -4.45 -14.68
CA LEU A 38 1.14 -5.24 -14.99
C LEU A 38 1.34 -6.15 -16.20
N SER A 39 1.91 -5.59 -17.28
CA SER A 39 2.19 -6.35 -18.50
C SER A 39 3.24 -7.45 -18.26
N TYR A 40 4.25 -7.17 -17.42
CA TYR A 40 5.28 -8.13 -17.06
C TYR A 40 4.72 -9.26 -16.19
N ALA A 41 3.87 -8.95 -15.19
CA ALA A 41 3.21 -9.96 -14.38
C ALA A 41 2.25 -10.85 -15.20
N ALA A 42 1.56 -10.28 -16.19
CA ALA A 42 0.74 -11.04 -17.13
C ALA A 42 1.58 -12.00 -18.00
N LEU A 43 2.79 -11.59 -18.40
CA LEU A 43 3.74 -12.45 -19.13
C LEU A 43 4.23 -13.60 -18.25
N GLU A 44 4.67 -13.34 -17.02
CA GLU A 44 5.11 -14.40 -16.08
C GLU A 44 3.97 -15.37 -15.75
N THR A 45 2.73 -14.88 -15.67
CA THR A 45 1.53 -15.73 -15.49
C THR A 45 1.31 -16.66 -16.70
N LYS A 46 1.58 -16.21 -17.93
CA LYS A 46 1.51 -17.04 -19.14
C LYS A 46 2.63 -18.07 -19.19
N LEU A 47 3.77 -17.78 -18.58
CA LEU A 47 4.89 -18.71 -18.43
C LEU A 47 4.68 -19.75 -17.34
N GLY A 48 3.69 -19.55 -16.46
CA GLY A 48 3.44 -20.41 -15.30
C GLY A 48 4.26 -20.04 -14.07
N GLU A 49 5.05 -18.97 -14.13
CA GLU A 49 5.91 -18.48 -13.06
C GLU A 49 5.12 -17.56 -12.10
N LEU A 50 4.20 -18.16 -11.33
CA LEU A 50 3.29 -17.40 -10.47
C LEU A 50 4.01 -16.62 -9.37
N ASP A 51 5.07 -17.18 -8.80
CA ASP A 51 5.82 -16.52 -7.73
C ASP A 51 6.60 -15.31 -8.24
N ARG A 52 7.13 -15.38 -9.47
CA ARG A 52 7.73 -14.21 -10.12
C ARG A 52 6.69 -13.14 -10.41
N ALA A 53 5.50 -13.53 -10.89
CA ALA A 53 4.41 -12.58 -11.13
C ALA A 53 4.05 -11.83 -9.83
N ARG A 54 4.00 -12.50 -8.68
CA ARG A 54 3.76 -11.87 -7.37
C ARG A 54 4.86 -10.90 -6.96
N THR A 55 6.13 -11.23 -7.21
CA THR A 55 7.25 -10.31 -6.96
C THR A 55 7.11 -9.05 -7.79
N VAL A 56 6.75 -9.19 -9.07
CA VAL A 56 6.51 -8.04 -9.97
C VAL A 56 5.31 -7.22 -9.51
N TYR A 57 4.21 -7.85 -9.08
CA TYR A 57 3.08 -7.14 -8.50
C TYR A 57 3.44 -6.37 -7.22
N THR A 58 4.26 -6.97 -6.37
CA THR A 58 4.70 -6.32 -5.12
C THR A 58 5.60 -5.12 -5.41
N TYR A 59 6.49 -5.23 -6.40
CA TYR A 59 7.34 -4.11 -6.81
C TYR A 59 6.53 -2.98 -7.42
N GLY A 60 5.64 -3.28 -8.38
CA GLY A 60 4.81 -2.26 -9.01
C GLY A 60 3.83 -1.58 -8.05
N ALA A 61 3.39 -2.28 -7.01
CA ALA A 61 2.53 -1.72 -5.97
C ALA A 61 3.16 -0.56 -5.19
N GLN A 62 4.49 -0.50 -5.09
CA GLN A 62 5.19 0.61 -4.40
C GLN A 62 5.01 1.94 -5.14
N MET A 63 4.78 1.88 -6.45
CA MET A 63 4.60 3.04 -7.33
C MET A 63 3.11 3.31 -7.65
N ALA A 64 2.22 2.39 -7.30
CA ALA A 64 0.80 2.43 -7.66
C ALA A 64 -0.10 2.82 -6.48
N ASP A 65 -0.40 4.12 -6.34
CA ASP A 65 -1.36 4.61 -5.33
C ASP A 65 -2.75 3.96 -5.54
N PRO A 66 -3.28 3.22 -4.54
CA PRO A 66 -4.61 2.62 -4.60
C PRO A 66 -5.76 3.59 -4.92
N ARG A 67 -5.61 4.88 -4.63
CA ARG A 67 -6.65 5.89 -4.88
C ARG A 67 -6.65 6.41 -6.32
N ARG A 68 -5.45 6.53 -6.91
CA ARG A 68 -5.27 7.07 -8.27
C ARG A 68 -5.21 5.97 -9.33
N PHE A 69 -4.71 4.79 -8.96
CA PHE A 69 -4.44 3.70 -9.90
C PHE A 69 -5.14 2.40 -9.48
N ASP A 70 -6.45 2.46 -9.29
CA ASP A 70 -7.29 1.32 -8.88
C ASP A 70 -7.27 0.16 -9.90
N GLY A 71 -7.03 0.44 -11.18
CA GLY A 71 -6.90 -0.58 -12.22
C GLY A 71 -5.80 -1.60 -11.92
N TYR A 72 -4.69 -1.16 -11.34
CA TYR A 72 -3.60 -2.06 -10.92
C TYR A 72 -4.06 -3.08 -9.88
N TRP A 73 -4.73 -2.59 -8.85
CA TRP A 73 -5.21 -3.41 -7.73
C TRP A 73 -6.33 -4.34 -8.15
N LYS A 74 -7.17 -3.95 -9.09
CA LYS A 74 -8.19 -4.81 -9.69
C LYS A 74 -7.58 -5.98 -10.45
N GLU A 75 -6.50 -5.77 -11.19
CA GLU A 75 -5.83 -6.86 -11.89
C GLU A 75 -5.07 -7.79 -10.96
N TRP A 76 -4.38 -7.25 -9.96
CA TRP A 76 -3.75 -8.10 -8.95
C TRP A 76 -4.79 -8.91 -8.15
N HIS A 77 -5.93 -8.30 -7.80
CA HIS A 77 -7.05 -9.01 -7.18
C HIS A 77 -7.55 -10.16 -8.07
N SER A 78 -7.78 -9.89 -9.36
CA SER A 78 -8.23 -10.89 -10.33
C SER A 78 -7.20 -12.00 -10.52
N PHE A 79 -5.91 -11.68 -10.45
CA PHE A 79 -4.82 -12.65 -10.49
C PHE A 79 -4.85 -13.58 -9.28
N GLU A 80 -4.91 -13.04 -8.05
CA GLU A 80 -4.93 -13.86 -6.83
C GLU A 80 -6.21 -14.70 -6.73
N VAL A 81 -7.37 -14.20 -7.18
CA VAL A 81 -8.61 -14.99 -7.22
C VAL A 81 -8.49 -16.19 -8.18
N LYS A 82 -7.79 -16.02 -9.32
CA LYS A 82 -7.66 -17.06 -10.35
C LYS A 82 -6.53 -18.05 -10.09
N ARG A 83 -5.44 -17.61 -9.45
CA ARG A 83 -4.16 -18.33 -9.38
C ARG A 83 -3.59 -18.45 -7.95
N GLY A 84 -4.14 -17.70 -7.00
CA GLY A 84 -3.65 -17.60 -5.63
C GLY A 84 -4.34 -18.55 -4.65
N SER A 85 -3.89 -18.49 -3.40
CA SER A 85 -4.51 -19.10 -2.24
C SER A 85 -5.12 -18.02 -1.35
N GLU A 86 -5.87 -18.41 -0.33
CA GLU A 86 -6.41 -17.46 0.64
C GLU A 86 -5.29 -16.66 1.34
N ASP A 87 -4.15 -17.28 1.59
CA ASP A 87 -3.00 -16.66 2.22
C ASP A 87 -2.37 -15.58 1.33
N THR A 88 -2.08 -15.91 0.06
CA THR A 88 -1.49 -14.94 -0.88
C THR A 88 -2.45 -13.78 -1.18
N PHE A 89 -3.75 -14.06 -1.21
CA PHE A 89 -4.76 -13.04 -1.35
C PHE A 89 -4.81 -12.09 -0.14
N ARG A 90 -4.72 -12.62 1.08
CA ARG A 90 -4.66 -11.81 2.31
C ARG A 90 -3.39 -10.97 2.34
N ASP A 91 -2.26 -11.50 1.89
CA ASP A 91 -1.00 -10.75 1.79
C ASP A 91 -1.11 -9.59 0.81
N MET A 92 -1.73 -9.79 -0.36
CA MET A 92 -2.02 -8.71 -1.29
C MET A 92 -2.85 -7.59 -0.64
N LEU A 93 -3.88 -7.92 0.15
CA LEU A 93 -4.66 -6.92 0.87
C LEU A 93 -3.86 -6.19 1.96
N ARG A 94 -2.91 -6.86 2.61
CA ARG A 94 -1.99 -6.23 3.58
C ARG A 94 -1.10 -5.21 2.87
N ILE A 95 -0.52 -5.58 1.73
CA ILE A 95 0.31 -4.69 0.92
C ILE A 95 -0.51 -3.49 0.45
N LYS A 96 -1.75 -3.69 -0.05
CA LYS A 96 -2.65 -2.60 -0.45
C LYS A 96 -2.87 -1.57 0.65
N ARG A 97 -3.09 -2.04 1.89
CA ARG A 97 -3.26 -1.15 3.06
C ARG A 97 -1.98 -0.41 3.41
N ALA A 98 -0.84 -1.12 3.42
CA ALA A 98 0.46 -0.52 3.73
C ALA A 98 0.83 0.57 2.71
N VAL A 99 0.65 0.29 1.42
CA VAL A 99 0.90 1.24 0.34
C VAL A 99 -0.04 2.45 0.46
N SER A 100 -1.34 2.23 0.70
CA SER A 100 -2.30 3.33 0.90
C SER A 100 -1.90 4.24 2.06
N ALA A 101 -1.37 3.68 3.15
CA ALA A 101 -0.89 4.46 4.28
C ALA A 101 0.39 5.24 3.92
N ALA A 102 1.35 4.60 3.25
CA ALA A 102 2.60 5.22 2.83
C ALA A 102 2.38 6.45 1.94
N PHE A 103 1.52 6.34 0.92
CA PHE A 103 1.17 7.48 0.06
C PHE A 103 0.45 8.59 0.82
N SER A 104 -0.37 8.24 1.82
CA SER A 104 -1.04 9.24 2.65
C SER A 104 -0.02 10.02 3.50
N THR A 105 0.98 9.35 4.09
CA THR A 105 2.02 10.00 4.90
C THR A 105 3.01 10.83 4.09
N VAL A 106 3.39 10.38 2.89
CA VAL A 106 4.31 11.14 2.01
C VAL A 106 3.71 12.49 1.62
N ASN A 107 2.39 12.55 1.43
CA ASN A 107 1.68 13.80 1.14
C ASN A 107 1.66 14.80 2.31
N TYR A 108 1.86 14.34 3.57
CA TYR A 108 2.03 15.22 4.73
C TYR A 108 3.46 15.73 4.86
N ASN A 109 4.47 14.89 4.60
CA ASN A 109 5.88 15.27 4.75
C ASN A 109 6.36 16.27 3.68
N ALA A 110 5.79 16.25 2.48
CA ALA A 110 6.08 17.27 1.44
C ALA A 110 5.45 18.64 1.76
N ALA A 111 4.38 18.68 2.56
CA ALA A 111 3.72 19.92 2.96
C ALA A 111 4.48 20.67 4.06
N GLU A 112 5.23 19.97 4.93
CA GLU A 112 6.06 20.62 5.97
C GLU A 112 7.38 21.22 5.44
N MET A 113 7.91 20.77 4.30
CA MET A 113 9.15 21.33 3.71
C MET A 113 8.95 22.61 2.87
N THR A 114 7.72 23.15 2.76
CA THR A 114 7.44 24.40 2.04
C THR A 114 6.97 25.53 2.97
N ALA A 115 7.10 25.37 4.29
CA ALA A 115 6.60 26.32 5.28
C ALA A 115 7.68 27.24 5.89
N ASP A 116 8.86 27.36 5.27
CA ASP A 116 9.88 28.36 5.61
C ASP A 116 10.07 29.35 4.44
N ASP A 117 9.05 30.18 4.17
CA ASP A 117 9.18 31.60 3.79
C ASP A 117 7.83 32.20 3.36
N ALA A 118 7.56 33.42 3.82
CA ALA A 118 6.47 34.35 3.48
C ALA A 118 5.09 34.20 4.20
N ASP A 119 5.05 34.79 5.40
CA ASP A 119 4.12 35.82 5.87
C ASP A 119 2.74 36.02 5.16
N THR A 120 1.69 36.01 6.01
CA THR A 120 0.40 36.74 5.92
C THR A 120 -0.80 36.19 5.09
N THR A 121 -1.78 35.69 5.87
CA THR A 121 -3.28 35.73 5.73
C THR A 121 -4.08 34.46 5.38
N SER A 122 -4.90 34.06 6.37
CA SER A 122 -6.23 33.41 6.30
C SER A 122 -6.40 32.03 5.68
N ASN A 123 -6.37 30.99 6.52
CA ASN A 123 -7.53 30.16 6.90
C ASN A 123 -7.05 28.94 7.71
N GLN A 124 -7.01 29.07 9.04
CA GLN A 124 -6.85 27.90 9.91
C GLN A 124 -8.22 27.33 10.26
N ALA A 125 -8.57 26.21 9.64
CA ALA A 125 -9.45 25.25 10.27
C ALA A 125 -8.69 24.69 11.50
N LYS A 126 -9.00 25.21 12.68
CA LYS A 126 -8.51 24.66 13.97
C LYS A 126 -9.04 23.24 14.11
N SER A 127 -8.21 22.24 13.83
CA SER A 127 -8.41 20.90 14.38
C SER A 127 -8.17 20.98 15.89
N LEU A 128 -9.27 20.90 16.65
CA LEU A 128 -9.26 20.87 18.11
C LEU A 128 -8.32 19.76 18.60
N THR A 129 -7.48 20.07 19.57
CA THR A 129 -6.62 19.07 20.21
C THR A 129 -7.47 18.12 21.04
N ASP A 130 -7.03 16.87 21.19
CA ASP A 130 -7.77 15.82 21.94
C ASP A 130 -8.15 16.27 23.36
N ALA A 131 -7.35 17.15 23.98
CA ALA A 131 -7.62 17.74 25.29
C ALA A 131 -8.84 18.68 25.30
N GLU A 132 -9.06 19.46 24.23
CA GLU A 132 -10.21 20.36 24.11
C GLU A 132 -11.50 19.59 23.78
N ALA A 133 -11.39 18.51 22.99
CA ALA A 133 -12.53 17.63 22.70
C ALA A 133 -13.05 16.93 23.97
N ILE A 134 -12.13 16.47 24.84
CA ILE A 134 -12.48 15.85 26.13
C ILE A 134 -13.15 16.86 27.08
N ALA A 135 -12.72 18.14 27.05
CA ALA A 135 -13.29 19.20 27.87
C ALA A 135 -14.73 19.61 27.45
N MET A 136 -15.08 19.49 26.16
CA MET A 136 -16.45 19.77 25.70
C MET A 136 -17.45 18.68 26.12
N ILE A 137 -17.05 17.41 26.10
CA ILE A 137 -17.91 16.27 26.52
C ILE A 137 -18.23 16.36 28.02
N THR A 138 -17.27 16.79 28.85
CA THR A 138 -17.49 16.94 30.31
C THR A 138 -18.44 18.07 30.67
N LYS A 139 -18.64 19.05 29.78
CA LYS A 139 -19.52 20.20 30.03
C LYS A 139 -21.00 19.92 29.73
N GLN A 140 -21.31 18.90 28.93
CA GLN A 140 -22.68 18.53 28.56
C GLN A 140 -23.31 17.46 29.46
N GLU A 141 -22.52 16.59 30.10
CA GLU A 141 -23.04 15.38 30.77
C GLU A 141 -22.80 15.32 32.30
N GLY A 142 -22.36 16.38 32.97
CA GLY A 142 -22.35 16.45 34.45
C GLY A 142 -21.57 15.34 35.18
N ILE A 143 -20.75 14.54 34.49
CA ILE A 143 -19.98 13.44 35.06
C ILE A 143 -18.60 13.96 35.46
N GLN A 144 -18.36 14.03 36.76
CA GLN A 144 -17.03 14.33 37.29
C GLN A 144 -16.08 13.14 37.06
N PRO A 145 -14.84 13.35 36.58
CA PRO A 145 -13.87 12.28 36.45
C PRO A 145 -13.42 11.82 37.85
N LYS A 146 -13.89 10.64 38.31
CA LYS A 146 -13.34 9.99 39.49
C LYS A 146 -11.90 9.57 39.19
N ARG A 147 -10.93 10.14 39.91
CA ARG A 147 -9.55 9.62 39.93
C ARG A 147 -9.60 8.16 40.37
N PRO A 148 -8.86 7.24 39.72
CA PRO A 148 -8.76 5.87 40.20
C PRO A 148 -8.09 5.91 41.58
N THR A 149 -8.86 5.58 42.60
CA THR A 149 -8.37 5.42 43.97
C THR A 149 -7.60 4.10 43.99
N ILE A 150 -6.27 4.15 43.94
CA ILE A 150 -5.43 2.98 44.20
C ILE A 150 -5.52 2.73 45.71
N GLY A 151 -6.46 1.86 46.09
CA GLY A 151 -6.68 1.41 47.45
C GLY A 151 -6.33 -0.06 47.62
N GLY A 152 -5.17 -0.33 48.23
CA GLY A 152 -5.00 -1.38 49.24
C GLY A 152 -4.59 -2.79 48.80
N PHE A 153 -3.29 -3.10 48.92
CA PHE A 153 -2.72 -4.43 49.24
C PHE A 153 -1.23 -4.17 49.58
N VAL A 154 -0.58 -4.52 50.69
CA VAL A 154 -0.84 -5.46 51.79
C VAL A 154 -0.12 -4.96 53.05
N THR A 155 -0.72 -5.10 54.23
CA THR A 155 -0.02 -4.91 55.52
C THR A 155 0.68 -6.23 55.87
N GLY A 156 2.01 -6.25 55.89
CA GLY A 156 2.78 -7.39 56.39
C GLY A 156 3.28 -7.11 57.80
N LYS A 157 2.63 -7.70 58.81
CA LYS A 157 3.14 -7.81 60.18
C LYS A 157 4.34 -8.77 60.19
N ARG A 158 5.47 -8.34 60.75
CA ARG A 158 6.31 -9.10 61.69
C ARG A 158 7.29 -8.17 62.38
#